data_AF-A0A7C6ZVF9-F1
#
_entry.id   AF-A0A7C6ZVF9-F1
#
_cell.length_a   1.000
_cell.length_b   1.000
_cell.length_c   1.000
_cell.angle_alpha   90.00
_cell.angle_beta   90.00
_cell.angle_gamma   90.00
#
_symmetry.space_group_name_H-M   'P 1'
#
loop_
_entity.id
_entity.type
_entity.pdbx_description
1 polymer ?
#
loop_
_entity_poly.entity_id
_entity_poly.type
_entity_poly.pdbx_seq_one_letter_code
_entity_poly.pdbx_strand_id
1 'polypeptide(L)'
;MRQPFRAEFVAWGSRSIFGVLFLVTAGQMVRTMMAALSGWDALVGILLMAAPLALFFVALDVLIEAIEQHLMARHLTRGLSAWLQWTPRVGVMLFAIFMSVFALDVFGTSSNPWEIAFGLLMHLLPTFLVLALLAVAWRWPWVGGAALLATALLFLWRWGGNWGGDWVLSLVMVGTPALLGLLFLANGWLRRELSSDELQPAA
;
A
#
# COMPACT_ATOMS: atom_id res chain seq x y z
N MET A 1 8.11 17.06 33.40
CA MET A 1 6.75 16.53 33.16
C MET A 1 6.28 17.01 31.79
N ARG A 2 6.47 16.21 30.73
CA ARG A 2 5.93 16.51 29.40
C ARG A 2 4.54 15.87 29.31
N GLN A 3 3.54 16.68 28.97
CA GLN A 3 2.12 16.39 29.09
C GLN A 3 1.68 15.34 28.05
N PRO A 4 1.28 14.11 28.45
CA PRO A 4 0.85 13.05 27.53
C PRO A 4 -0.37 13.43 26.67
N PHE A 5 -1.18 14.38 27.16
CA PHE A 5 -2.42 14.83 26.51
C PHE A 5 -2.23 15.43 25.11
N ARG A 6 -1.09 16.07 24.83
CA ARG A 6 -0.85 16.69 23.50
C ARG A 6 -0.56 15.66 22.41
N ALA A 7 0.11 14.56 22.73
CA ALA A 7 0.45 13.53 21.76
C ALA A 7 -0.78 12.70 21.33
N GLU A 8 -1.64 12.35 22.29
CA GLU A 8 -2.89 11.63 21.98
C GLU A 8 -3.87 12.48 21.16
N PHE A 9 -3.95 13.79 21.42
CA PHE A 9 -4.81 14.70 20.67
C PHE A 9 -4.37 14.85 19.21
N VAL A 10 -3.06 14.95 18.95
CA VAL A 10 -2.54 15.06 17.57
C VAL A 10 -2.75 13.76 16.79
N ALA A 11 -2.50 12.60 17.42
CA ALA A 11 -2.77 11.29 16.82
C ALA A 11 -4.26 11.07 16.52
N TRP A 12 -5.16 11.57 17.37
CA TRP A 12 -6.60 11.51 17.10
C TRP A 12 -7.02 12.43 15.95
N GLY A 13 -6.40 13.62 15.87
CA GLY A 13 -6.61 14.56 14.78
C GLY A 13 -6.20 13.99 13.41
N SER A 14 -5.01 13.40 13.30
CA SER A 14 -4.50 12.83 12.04
C SER A 14 -5.37 11.66 11.56
N ARG A 15 -5.73 10.73 12.45
CA ARG A 15 -6.60 9.59 12.13
C ARG A 15 -7.98 10.01 11.65
N SER A 16 -8.56 11.04 12.27
CA SER A 16 -9.85 11.60 11.85
C SER A 16 -9.76 12.22 10.45
N ILE A 17 -8.66 12.94 10.16
CA ILE A 17 -8.41 13.51 8.83
C ILE A 17 -8.31 12.41 7.77
N PHE A 18 -7.52 11.35 8.01
CA PHE A 18 -7.40 10.26 7.04
C PHE A 18 -8.70 9.49 6.86
N GLY A 19 -9.49 9.32 7.93
CA GLY A 19 -10.84 8.74 7.82
C GLY A 19 -11.74 9.55 6.90
N VAL A 20 -11.76 10.89 7.03
CA VAL A 20 -12.53 11.77 6.15
C VAL A 20 -12.01 11.70 4.71
N LEU A 21 -10.69 11.77 4.50
CA LEU A 21 -10.10 11.68 3.17
C LEU A 21 -10.39 10.33 2.48
N PHE A 22 -10.35 9.24 3.24
CA PHE A 22 -10.75 7.91 2.77
C PHE A 22 -12.21 7.91 2.33
N LEU A 23 -13.13 8.40 3.17
CA LEU A 23 -14.56 8.43 2.84
C LEU A 23 -14.86 9.28 1.60
N VAL A 24 -14.22 10.44 1.47
CA VAL A 24 -14.37 11.31 0.29
C VAL A 24 -13.85 10.60 -0.97
N THR A 25 -12.66 10.00 -0.88
CA THR A 25 -12.01 9.32 -2.02
C THR A 25 -12.78 8.06 -2.42
N ALA A 26 -13.24 7.28 -1.45
CA ALA A 26 -14.10 6.12 -1.67
C ALA A 26 -15.45 6.52 -2.28
N GLY A 27 -16.05 7.63 -1.83
CA GLY A 27 -17.27 8.17 -2.43
C GLY A 27 -17.08 8.57 -3.90
N GLN A 28 -15.95 9.20 -4.23
CA GLN A 28 -15.60 9.53 -5.62
C GLN A 28 -15.39 8.27 -6.46
N MET A 29 -14.67 7.27 -5.92
CA MET A 29 -14.47 5.97 -6.54
C MET A 29 -15.81 5.29 -6.86
N VAL A 30 -16.71 5.19 -5.87
CA VAL A 30 -18.04 4.60 -6.03
C VAL A 30 -18.81 5.31 -7.13
N ARG A 31 -18.80 6.64 -7.14
CA ARG A 31 -19.48 7.43 -8.17
C ARG A 31 -18.93 7.13 -9.57
N THR A 32 -17.61 7.07 -9.73
CA THR A 32 -16.97 6.73 -11.02
C THR A 32 -17.34 5.32 -11.46
N MET A 33 -17.30 4.34 -10.56
CA MET A 33 -17.66 2.94 -10.86
C MET A 33 -19.14 2.79 -11.22
N MET A 34 -20.05 3.43 -10.48
CA MET A 34 -21.49 3.39 -10.77
C MET A 34 -21.85 4.10 -12.08
N ALA A 35 -21.00 5.00 -12.57
CA ALA A 35 -21.16 5.62 -13.88
C ALA A 35 -20.66 4.73 -15.03
N ALA A 36 -19.69 3.84 -14.75
CA ALA A 36 -19.06 2.98 -15.76
C ALA A 36 -19.66 1.57 -15.82
N LEU A 37 -20.15 1.04 -14.70
CA LEU A 37 -20.62 -0.33 -14.53
C LEU A 37 -22.04 -0.33 -13.96
N SER A 38 -22.77 -1.43 -14.12
CA SER A 38 -24.14 -1.57 -13.60
C SER A 38 -24.35 -2.91 -12.89
N GLY A 39 -25.36 -2.97 -12.02
CA GLY A 39 -25.75 -4.20 -11.32
C GLY A 39 -24.63 -4.83 -10.50
N TRP A 40 -24.43 -6.14 -10.69
CA TRP A 40 -23.43 -6.92 -9.95
C TRP A 40 -21.98 -6.52 -10.27
N ASP A 41 -21.70 -6.10 -11.50
CA ASP A 41 -20.35 -5.72 -11.92
C ASP A 41 -19.88 -4.45 -11.18
N ALA A 42 -20.78 -3.49 -10.97
CA ALA A 42 -20.49 -2.30 -10.19
C ALA A 42 -20.17 -2.65 -8.73
N LEU A 43 -20.96 -3.53 -8.11
CA LEU A 43 -20.73 -3.96 -6.73
C LEU A 43 -19.37 -4.64 -6.58
N VAL A 44 -19.05 -5.59 -7.47
CA VAL A 44 -17.77 -6.30 -7.45
C VAL A 44 -16.61 -5.34 -7.69
N GLY A 45 -16.71 -4.45 -8.68
CA GLY A 45 -15.69 -3.45 -8.97
C GLY A 45 -15.43 -2.49 -7.79
N ILE A 46 -16.49 -2.03 -7.13
CA ILE A 46 -16.39 -1.17 -5.94
C ILE A 46 -15.67 -1.90 -4.80
N LEU A 47 -16.08 -3.13 -4.48
CA LEU A 47 -15.48 -3.90 -3.39
C LEU A 47 -14.02 -4.23 -3.68
N LEU A 48 -13.71 -4.59 -4.93
CA LEU A 48 -12.35 -4.91 -5.38
C LEU A 48 -11.43 -3.69 -5.28
N MET A 49 -11.90 -2.50 -5.69
CA MET A 49 -11.11 -1.26 -5.66
C MET A 49 -11.03 -0.61 -4.27
N ALA A 50 -12.02 -0.86 -3.40
CA ALA A 50 -12.00 -0.37 -2.01
C ALA A 50 -10.83 -0.97 -1.21
N ALA A 51 -10.46 -2.23 -1.48
CA ALA A 51 -9.40 -2.93 -0.75
C ALA A 51 -8.02 -2.25 -0.87
N PRO A 52 -7.44 -2.02 -2.06
CA PRO A 52 -6.17 -1.30 -2.19
C PRO A 52 -6.29 0.16 -1.76
N LEU A 53 -7.45 0.80 -1.94
CA LEU A 53 -7.66 2.17 -1.45
C LEU A 53 -7.60 2.24 0.09
N ALA A 54 -8.27 1.33 0.79
CA ALA A 54 -8.17 1.24 2.25
C ALA A 54 -6.73 0.94 2.69
N LEU A 55 -6.05 0.04 1.96
CA LEU A 55 -4.64 -0.27 2.22
C LEU A 55 -3.73 0.94 2.05
N PHE A 56 -3.98 1.80 1.05
CA PHE A 56 -3.27 3.07 0.87
C PHE A 56 -3.38 3.95 2.11
N PHE A 57 -4.60 4.19 2.61
CA PHE A 57 -4.81 5.06 3.77
C PHE A 57 -4.27 4.46 5.07
N VAL A 58 -4.39 3.16 5.28
CA VAL A 58 -3.76 2.47 6.43
C VAL A 58 -2.24 2.57 6.37
N ALA A 59 -1.65 2.37 5.18
CA ALA A 59 -0.21 2.48 5.00
C ALA A 59 0.28 3.92 5.24
N LEU A 60 -0.49 4.91 4.80
CA LEU A 60 -0.22 6.33 5.01
C LEU A 60 -0.27 6.71 6.49
N ASP A 61 -1.31 6.27 7.21
CA ASP A 61 -1.48 6.50 8.65
C ASP A 61 -0.28 5.94 9.45
N VAL A 62 0.07 4.67 9.21
CA VAL A 62 1.22 4.03 9.87
C VAL A 62 2.53 4.76 9.56
N LEU A 63 2.74 5.19 8.31
CA LEU A 63 3.95 5.90 7.91
C LEU A 63 4.06 7.25 8.64
N ILE A 64 2.97 8.01 8.65
CA ILE A 64 2.94 9.34 9.27
C ILE A 64 3.08 9.24 10.78
N GLU A 65 2.36 8.32 11.43
CA GLU A 65 2.48 8.11 12.88
C GLU A 65 3.91 7.70 13.26
N ALA A 66 4.58 6.87 12.44
CA ALA A 66 5.96 6.46 12.68
C ALA A 66 6.95 7.62 12.57
N ILE A 67 6.78 8.47 11.56
CA ILE A 67 7.61 9.67 11.38
C ILE A 67 7.36 10.66 12.52
N GLU A 68 6.10 10.91 12.89
CA GLU A 68 5.74 11.85 13.95
C GLU A 68 6.35 11.45 15.30
N GLN A 69 6.18 10.17 15.71
CA GLN A 69 6.75 9.67 16.95
C GLN A 69 8.28 9.74 16.95
N HIS A 70 8.91 9.42 15.81
CA HIS A 70 10.36 9.54 15.68
C HIS A 70 10.85 11.00 15.81
N LEU A 71 10.20 11.95 15.12
CA LEU A 71 10.59 13.36 15.14
C LEU A 71 10.36 14.02 16.50
N MET A 72 9.24 13.72 17.16
CA MET A 72 8.87 14.39 18.43
C MET A 72 9.49 13.73 19.65
N ALA A 73 9.59 12.40 19.66
CA ALA A 73 9.92 11.64 20.85
C ALA A 73 11.19 10.79 20.72
N ARG A 74 11.77 10.68 19.51
CA ARG A 74 12.93 9.83 19.21
C ARG A 74 12.76 8.38 19.69
N HIS A 75 11.51 7.92 19.72
CA HIS A 75 11.16 6.54 20.04
C HIS A 75 9.88 6.15 19.29
N LEU A 76 9.65 4.85 19.14
CA LEU A 76 8.40 4.31 18.61
C LEU A 76 7.68 3.53 19.71
N THR A 77 6.36 3.66 19.79
CA THR A 77 5.57 2.77 20.64
C THR A 77 5.69 1.31 20.17
N ARG A 78 5.57 0.36 21.10
CA ARG A 78 5.69 -1.08 20.77
C ARG A 78 4.67 -1.52 19.71
N GLY A 79 3.44 -1.03 19.83
CA GLY A 79 2.39 -1.28 18.85
C GLY A 79 2.79 -0.78 17.46
N LEU A 80 3.13 0.50 17.34
CA LEU A 80 3.50 1.09 16.06
C LEU A 80 4.74 0.45 15.43
N SER A 81 5.72 0.04 16.25
CA SER A 81 6.89 -0.71 15.76
C SER A 81 6.48 -2.04 15.11
N ALA A 82 5.48 -2.73 15.67
CA ALA A 82 4.93 -3.95 15.09
C ALA A 82 4.14 -3.65 13.80
N TRP A 83 3.30 -2.60 13.79
CA TRP A 83 2.58 -2.17 12.58
C TRP A 83 3.54 -1.78 11.45
N LEU A 84 4.54 -0.95 11.72
CA LEU A 84 5.57 -0.56 10.75
C LEU A 84 6.32 -1.77 10.16
N GLN A 85 6.47 -2.85 10.93
CA GLN A 85 7.07 -4.09 10.46
C GLN A 85 6.09 -4.93 9.62
N TRP A 86 4.85 -5.11 10.06
CA TRP A 86 3.92 -6.06 9.44
C TRP A 86 3.06 -5.47 8.34
N THR A 87 2.66 -4.20 8.45
CA THR A 87 1.84 -3.51 7.44
C THR A 87 2.41 -3.62 6.02
N PRO A 88 3.69 -3.31 5.73
CA PRO A 88 4.20 -3.45 4.37
C PRO A 88 4.18 -4.91 3.87
N ARG A 89 4.40 -5.89 4.74
CA ARG A 89 4.44 -7.31 4.37
C ARG A 89 3.06 -7.87 4.06
N VAL A 90 2.12 -7.66 4.98
CA VAL A 90 0.72 -8.07 4.81
C VAL A 90 0.10 -7.28 3.67
N GLY A 91 0.38 -5.98 3.58
CA GLY A 91 -0.11 -5.12 2.52
C GLY A 91 0.32 -5.58 1.13
N VAL A 92 1.60 -5.94 0.93
CA VAL A 92 2.04 -6.48 -0.37
C VAL A 92 1.38 -7.82 -0.68
N MET A 93 1.15 -8.68 0.31
CA MET A 93 0.40 -9.94 0.11
C MET A 93 -1.04 -9.67 -0.34
N LEU A 94 -1.73 -8.75 0.34
CA LEU A 94 -3.09 -8.34 -0.03
C LEU A 94 -3.14 -7.69 -1.42
N PHE A 95 -2.15 -6.87 -1.76
CA PHE A 95 -2.04 -6.25 -3.07
C PHE A 95 -1.77 -7.29 -4.18
N ALA A 96 -0.96 -8.31 -3.91
CA ALA A 96 -0.74 -9.42 -4.83
C ALA A 96 -2.03 -10.25 -5.04
N ILE A 97 -2.81 -10.49 -3.98
CA ILE A 97 -4.13 -11.13 -4.10
C ILE A 97 -5.07 -10.27 -4.96
N PHE A 98 -5.15 -8.97 -4.71
CA PHE A 98 -5.90 -8.03 -5.54
C PHE A 98 -5.48 -8.12 -7.02
N MET A 99 -4.18 -8.09 -7.31
CA MET A 99 -3.68 -8.23 -8.67
C MET A 99 -4.05 -9.57 -9.32
N SER A 100 -4.02 -10.66 -8.56
CA SER A 100 -4.36 -12.00 -9.08
C SER A 100 -5.80 -12.13 -9.57
N VAL A 101 -6.74 -11.35 -9.01
CA VAL A 101 -8.15 -11.36 -9.44
C VAL A 101 -8.28 -10.92 -10.90
N PHE A 102 -7.45 -9.98 -11.37
CA PHE A 102 -7.47 -9.54 -12.76
C PHE A 102 -7.06 -10.63 -13.73
N ALA A 103 -6.24 -11.62 -13.32
CA ALA A 103 -5.84 -12.72 -14.17
C ALA A 103 -6.98 -13.70 -14.50
N LEU A 104 -8.14 -13.58 -13.82
CA LEU A 104 -9.31 -14.40 -14.08
C LEU A 104 -10.06 -13.98 -15.36
N ASP A 105 -9.72 -12.85 -15.97
CA ASP A 105 -10.31 -12.38 -17.23
C ASP A 105 -10.08 -13.37 -18.40
N VAL A 106 -9.00 -14.15 -18.34
CA VAL A 106 -8.64 -15.17 -19.34
C VAL A 106 -9.73 -16.23 -19.55
N PHE A 107 -10.54 -16.56 -18.54
CA PHE A 107 -11.56 -17.60 -18.64
C PHE A 107 -12.68 -17.27 -19.64
N GLY A 108 -12.82 -16.01 -20.05
CA GLY A 108 -13.76 -15.59 -21.09
C GLY A 108 -13.19 -15.56 -22.51
N THR A 109 -11.91 -15.89 -22.71
CA THR A 109 -11.18 -15.60 -23.96
C THR A 109 -11.04 -16.78 -24.93
N SER A 110 -11.12 -18.01 -24.44
CA SER A 110 -10.99 -19.23 -25.25
C SER A 110 -11.74 -20.40 -24.61
N SER A 111 -12.06 -21.43 -25.40
CA SER A 111 -12.62 -22.69 -24.90
C SER A 111 -11.57 -23.79 -24.74
N ASN A 112 -10.34 -23.54 -25.20
CA ASN A 112 -9.23 -24.49 -25.11
C ASN A 112 -8.56 -24.41 -23.72
N PRO A 113 -8.57 -25.49 -22.91
CA PRO A 113 -8.00 -25.48 -21.57
C PRO A 113 -6.51 -25.10 -21.51
N TRP A 114 -5.74 -25.40 -22.56
CA TRP A 114 -4.31 -25.06 -22.60
C TRP A 114 -4.06 -23.58 -22.87
N GLU A 115 -4.89 -22.95 -23.70
CA GLU A 115 -4.84 -21.51 -23.95
C GLU A 115 -5.22 -20.73 -22.68
N ILE A 116 -6.27 -21.18 -21.97
CA ILE A 116 -6.65 -20.62 -20.66
C ILE A 116 -5.49 -20.77 -19.65
N ALA A 117 -4.91 -21.96 -19.53
CA ALA A 117 -3.83 -22.22 -18.57
C ALA A 117 -2.59 -21.35 -18.85
N PHE A 118 -2.18 -21.24 -20.12
CA PHE A 118 -1.06 -20.40 -20.52
C PHE A 118 -1.36 -18.92 -20.32
N GLY A 119 -2.56 -18.47 -20.70
CA GLY A 119 -2.99 -17.10 -20.49
C GLY A 119 -3.02 -16.74 -19.00
N LEU A 120 -3.54 -17.61 -18.14
CA LEU A 120 -3.55 -17.41 -16.69
C LEU A 120 -2.13 -17.26 -16.14
N LEU A 121 -1.19 -18.12 -16.57
CA LEU A 121 0.21 -18.03 -16.17
C LEU A 121 0.84 -16.69 -16.56
N MET A 122 0.56 -16.21 -17.78
CA MET A 122 1.07 -14.93 -18.26
C MET A 122 0.48 -13.74 -17.49
N HIS A 123 -0.82 -13.77 -17.16
CA HIS A 123 -1.49 -12.70 -16.40
C HIS A 123 -1.09 -12.70 -14.92
N LEU A 124 -0.65 -13.84 -14.35
CA LEU A 124 -0.13 -13.94 -12.99
C LEU A 124 1.36 -13.55 -12.88
N LEU A 125 2.08 -13.40 -13.99
CA LEU A 125 3.50 -13.03 -13.96
C LEU A 125 3.77 -11.73 -13.16
N PRO A 126 2.99 -10.64 -13.33
CA PRO A 126 3.13 -9.45 -12.48
C PRO A 126 2.95 -9.74 -10.98
N THR A 127 1.99 -10.60 -10.62
CA THR A 127 1.75 -11.01 -9.24
C THR A 127 2.93 -11.81 -8.69
N PHE A 128 3.48 -12.76 -9.45
CA PHE A 128 4.65 -13.52 -9.04
C PHE A 128 5.89 -12.65 -8.85
N LEU A 129 6.08 -11.63 -9.69
CA LEU A 129 7.16 -10.65 -9.50
C LEU A 129 7.02 -9.90 -8.18
N VAL A 130 5.81 -9.41 -7.85
CA VAL A 130 5.54 -8.72 -6.57
C VAL A 130 5.80 -9.65 -5.37
N LEU A 131 5.37 -10.91 -5.45
CA LEU A 131 5.61 -11.91 -4.40
C LEU A 131 7.11 -12.26 -4.25
N ALA A 132 7.84 -12.37 -5.36
CA ALA A 132 9.29 -12.57 -5.32
C ALA A 132 10.00 -11.38 -4.66
N LEU A 133 9.60 -10.15 -4.98
CA LEU A 133 10.10 -8.95 -4.31
C LEU A 133 9.78 -8.96 -2.81
N LEU A 134 8.58 -9.38 -2.41
CA LEU A 134 8.21 -9.54 -0.99
C LEU A 134 9.10 -10.56 -0.27
N ALA A 135 9.40 -11.70 -0.92
CA ALA A 135 10.28 -12.72 -0.36
C ALA A 135 11.70 -12.16 -0.11
N VAL A 136 12.24 -11.40 -1.06
CA VAL A 136 13.53 -10.69 -0.89
C VAL A 136 13.45 -9.62 0.19
N ALA A 137 12.36 -8.85 0.23
CA ALA A 137 12.11 -7.79 1.21
C ALA A 137 12.09 -8.31 2.66
N TRP A 138 11.75 -9.60 2.84
CA TRP A 138 11.74 -10.23 4.16
C TRP A 138 13.11 -10.19 4.83
N ARG A 139 14.18 -10.43 4.05
CA ARG A 139 15.57 -10.41 4.53
C ARG A 139 16.24 -9.06 4.33
N TRP A 140 15.90 -8.36 3.25
CA TRP A 140 16.45 -7.04 2.88
C TRP A 140 15.32 -6.03 2.63
N PRO A 141 14.77 -5.41 3.70
CA PRO A 141 13.64 -4.48 3.57
C PRO A 141 13.91 -3.33 2.60
N TRP A 142 15.15 -2.83 2.54
CA TRP A 142 15.52 -1.73 1.67
C TRP A 142 15.45 -2.10 0.18
N VAL A 143 15.79 -3.34 -0.19
CA VAL A 143 15.70 -3.84 -1.57
C VAL A 143 14.24 -3.92 -1.99
N GLY A 144 13.40 -4.51 -1.13
CA GLY A 144 11.97 -4.60 -1.38
C GLY A 144 11.29 -3.25 -1.52
N GLY A 145 11.62 -2.31 -0.63
CA GLY A 145 11.09 -0.95 -0.67
C GLY A 145 11.51 -0.19 -1.92
N ALA A 146 12.79 -0.25 -2.29
CA ALA A 146 13.30 0.39 -3.50
C ALA A 146 12.69 -0.23 -4.77
N ALA A 147 12.54 -1.55 -4.82
CA ALA A 147 11.94 -2.25 -5.95
C ALA A 147 10.47 -1.88 -6.13
N LEU A 148 9.67 -1.85 -5.06
CA LEU A 148 8.26 -1.43 -5.12
C LEU A 148 8.10 0.02 -5.60
N LEU A 149 8.95 0.93 -5.12
CA LEU A 149 8.97 2.31 -5.61
C LEU A 149 9.36 2.38 -7.09
N ALA A 150 10.39 1.64 -7.51
CA ALA A 150 10.79 1.59 -8.90
C ALA A 150 9.66 1.04 -9.79
N THR A 151 8.96 0.00 -9.35
CA THR A 151 7.78 -0.53 -10.06
C THR A 151 6.66 0.51 -10.15
N ALA A 152 6.34 1.19 -9.06
CA ALA A 152 5.31 2.24 -9.05
C ALA A 152 5.67 3.40 -10.01
N LEU A 153 6.92 3.86 -10.00
CA LEU A 153 7.41 4.91 -10.89
C LEU A 153 7.43 4.47 -12.35
N LEU A 154 7.87 3.24 -12.63
CA LEU A 154 7.85 2.68 -13.98
C LEU A 154 6.42 2.61 -14.53
N PHE A 155 5.48 2.20 -13.68
CA PHE A 155 4.07 2.10 -14.04
C PHE A 155 3.48 3.49 -14.32
N LEU A 156 3.77 4.48 -13.46
CA LEU A 156 3.37 5.87 -13.66
C LEU A 156 3.97 6.45 -14.95
N TRP A 157 5.25 6.20 -15.23
CA TRP A 157 5.89 6.69 -16.45
C TRP A 157 5.29 6.08 -17.72
N ARG A 158 4.99 4.77 -17.70
CA ARG A 158 4.54 4.05 -18.89
C ARG A 158 3.03 4.16 -19.15
N TRP A 159 2.21 4.34 -18.11
CA TRP A 159 0.75 4.36 -18.21
C TRP A 159 0.05 5.55 -17.55
N GLY A 160 0.73 6.33 -16.71
CA GLY A 160 0.10 7.40 -15.90
C GLY A 160 -0.56 8.52 -16.72
N GLY A 161 -0.07 8.80 -17.92
CA GLY A 161 -0.69 9.78 -18.83
C GLY A 161 -1.97 9.30 -19.51
N ASN A 162 -2.27 8.00 -19.48
CA ASN A 162 -3.32 7.38 -20.30
C ASN A 162 -4.62 7.10 -19.53
N TRP A 163 -4.68 7.37 -18.22
CA TRP A 163 -5.88 7.08 -17.39
C TRP A 163 -6.94 8.17 -17.39
N GLY A 164 -6.90 9.10 -18.36
CA GLY A 164 -7.96 10.09 -18.55
C GLY A 164 -8.21 11.02 -17.36
N GLY A 165 -7.23 11.16 -16.45
CA GLY A 165 -7.36 11.96 -15.23
C GLY A 165 -8.04 11.24 -14.06
N ASP A 166 -8.26 9.92 -14.12
CA ASP A 166 -8.71 9.14 -12.96
C ASP A 166 -7.58 8.99 -11.95
N TRP A 167 -7.45 9.99 -11.10
CA TRP A 167 -6.44 10.04 -10.04
C TRP A 167 -6.70 9.00 -8.94
N VAL A 168 -7.94 8.51 -8.77
CA VAL A 168 -8.23 7.46 -7.78
C VAL A 168 -7.60 6.15 -8.24
N LEU A 169 -7.73 5.84 -9.53
CA LEU A 169 -7.02 4.72 -10.13
C LEU A 169 -5.50 4.86 -9.95
N SER A 170 -4.96 6.08 -10.09
CA SER A 170 -3.55 6.35 -9.80
C SER A 170 -3.15 6.07 -8.36
N LEU A 171 -3.97 6.47 -7.39
CA LEU A 171 -3.71 6.15 -5.98
C LEU A 171 -3.73 4.64 -5.73
N VAL A 172 -4.71 3.94 -6.30
CA VAL A 172 -4.85 2.49 -6.13
C VAL A 172 -3.65 1.75 -6.76
N MET A 173 -3.33 2.05 -8.01
CA MET A 173 -2.35 1.29 -8.80
C MET A 173 -0.90 1.70 -8.58
N VAL A 174 -0.65 2.98 -8.29
CA VAL A 174 0.71 3.53 -8.09
C VAL A 174 0.92 3.91 -6.63
N GLY A 175 -0.03 4.63 -6.04
CA GLY A 175 0.07 5.12 -4.67
C GLY A 175 0.22 4.00 -3.65
N THR A 176 -0.61 2.95 -3.74
CA THR A 176 -0.61 1.82 -2.79
C THR A 176 0.74 1.10 -2.77
N PRO A 177 1.26 0.56 -3.89
CA PRO A 177 2.57 -0.08 -3.89
C PRO A 177 3.70 0.88 -3.50
N ALA A 178 3.60 2.16 -3.88
CA ALA A 178 4.59 3.16 -3.47
C ALA A 178 4.62 3.36 -1.95
N LEU A 179 3.46 3.50 -1.28
CA LEU A 179 3.39 3.63 0.17
C LEU A 179 3.88 2.37 0.90
N LEU A 180 3.54 1.18 0.40
CA LEU A 180 4.08 -0.07 0.94
C LEU A 180 5.61 -0.12 0.81
N GLY A 181 6.15 0.36 -0.32
CA GLY A 181 7.58 0.53 -0.52
C GLY A 181 8.22 1.52 0.46
N LEU A 182 7.59 2.68 0.68
CA LEU A 182 8.03 3.66 1.66
C LEU A 182 8.01 3.10 3.08
N LEU A 183 7.01 2.32 3.46
CA LEU A 183 6.96 1.64 4.75
C LEU A 183 8.11 0.64 4.93
N PHE A 184 8.46 -0.12 3.90
CA PHE A 184 9.63 -1.00 3.94
C PHE A 184 10.93 -0.23 4.19
N LEU A 185 11.10 0.92 3.51
CA LEU A 185 12.26 1.79 3.69
C LEU A 185 12.27 2.43 5.09
N ALA A 186 11.14 2.98 5.53
CA ALA A 186 10.97 3.60 6.83
C ALA A 186 11.26 2.59 7.96
N ASN A 187 10.73 1.37 7.88
CA ASN A 187 11.03 0.31 8.83
C ASN A 187 12.54 0.00 8.91
N GLY A 188 13.23 -0.01 7.77
CA GLY A 188 14.68 -0.23 7.72
C GLY A 188 15.49 0.93 8.28
N TRP A 189 15.10 2.16 7.97
CA TRP A 189 15.78 3.39 8.40
C TRP A 189 15.58 3.67 9.89
N LEU A 190 14.32 3.74 10.36
CA LEU A 190 14.02 4.09 11.76
C LEU A 190 14.63 3.11 12.76
N ARG A 191 14.65 1.81 12.44
CA ARG A 191 15.23 0.80 13.33
C ARG A 191 16.74 0.96 13.51
N ARG A 192 17.47 1.40 12.47
CA ARG A 192 18.92 1.65 12.54
C ARG A 192 19.22 2.90 13.36
N GLU A 193 18.44 3.95 13.17
CA GLU A 193 18.60 5.21 13.90
C GLU A 193 18.36 5.01 15.40
N LEU A 194 17.24 4.39 15.76
CA LEU A 194 16.90 4.14 17.17
C LEU A 194 17.92 3.26 17.88
N SER A 195 18.48 2.25 17.21
CA SER A 195 19.56 1.43 17.78
C SER A 195 20.88 2.20 17.95
N SER A 196 21.11 3.24 17.14
CA SER A 196 22.33 4.06 17.22
C SER A 196 22.27 5.06 18.37
N ASP A 197 21.09 5.60 18.65
CA ASP A 197 20.84 6.50 19.80
C ASP A 197 21.03 5.78 21.13
N GLU A 198 20.62 4.50 21.25
CA GLU A 198 20.83 3.69 22.45
C GLU A 198 22.32 3.43 22.78
N LEU A 199 23.20 3.50 21.77
CA LEU A 199 24.63 3.20 21.90
C LEU A 199 25.48 4.44 22.25
N GLN A 200 24.93 5.65 22.18
CA GLN A 200 25.65 6.86 22.58
C GLN A 200 25.51 7.08 24.09
N PRO A 201 26.60 7.02 24.89
CA PRO A 201 26.52 7.32 26.31
C PRO A 201 26.11 8.78 26.48
N ALA A 202 25.16 9.04 27.40
CA ALA A 202 24.73 10.38 27.76
C ALA A 202 25.94 11.20 28.22
N ALA A 203 26.37 12.14 27.38
CA ALA A 203 27.47 13.06 27.64
C ALA A 203 27.08 14.14 28.65
#